data_AF-A0AAD7WSL4-F1
#
_entry.id   AF-A0AAD7WSL4-F1
#
_cell.length_a   1.000
_cell.length_b   1.000
_cell.length_c   1.000
_cell.angle_alpha   90.00
_cell.angle_beta   90.00
_cell.angle_gamma   90.00
#
_symmetry.space_group_name_H-M   'P 1'
#
loop_
_entity.id
_entity.type
_entity.pdbx_description
1 polymer ?
#
loop_
_entity_poly.entity_id
_entity_poly.type
_entity_poly.pdbx_seq_one_letter_code
_entity_poly.pdbx_strand_id
1 'polypeptide(L)'
;MELLRQDTLGNPQYIVVHTGTNDLHTLHRETSEAMTKMAKRASREFPDSRVVISTLLPRTDTPPHVIHEINIEISRSCAALPNIHLAHHTNIGSWDLHDGLYLNKAGVKTFAKTLKDVTLDRNPNSLAHTAAPPRNYRPPRYQQERQRNTASHLPAAPRPPAALHPDSIPYPPAPPSHRRPPHHHQRMTYASVMNNPTHLLPTAPMSELGAIKEILQTLCRRLLQT
;
A
#
# COMPACT_ATOMS: atom_id res chain seq x y z
N MET A 1 14.88 -10.84 -14.65
CA MET A 1 13.52 -11.17 -15.11
C MET A 1 13.35 -12.64 -15.54
N GLU A 2 14.39 -13.49 -15.48
CA GLU A 2 14.26 -14.93 -15.79
C GLU A 2 13.42 -15.75 -14.80
N LEU A 3 13.11 -15.20 -13.62
CA LEU A 3 12.32 -15.89 -12.59
C LEU A 3 10.84 -16.10 -12.96
N LEU A 4 10.26 -15.30 -13.88
CA LEU A 4 8.90 -15.50 -14.36
C LEU A 4 8.90 -16.38 -15.61
N ARG A 5 9.15 -17.68 -15.41
CA ARG A 5 9.03 -18.72 -16.42
C ARG A 5 8.39 -19.95 -15.79
N GLN A 6 7.55 -20.63 -16.56
CA GLN A 6 6.89 -21.86 -16.15
C GLN A 6 7.92 -22.96 -15.80
N ASP A 7 9.04 -23.03 -16.52
CA ASP A 7 10.14 -23.96 -16.24
C ASP A 7 10.75 -23.78 -14.83
N THR A 8 10.68 -22.55 -14.30
CA THR A 8 11.26 -22.21 -12.99
C THR A 8 10.25 -22.35 -11.86
N LEU A 9 8.97 -22.03 -12.10
CA LEU A 9 7.93 -21.92 -11.07
C LEU A 9 6.89 -23.06 -11.12
N GLY A 10 6.94 -23.90 -12.14
CA GLY A 10 5.90 -24.90 -12.42
C GLY A 10 4.57 -24.23 -12.77
N ASN A 11 3.47 -24.80 -12.25
CA ASN A 11 2.10 -24.33 -12.48
C ASN A 11 1.48 -23.83 -11.16
N PRO A 12 1.91 -22.68 -10.62
CA PRO A 12 1.36 -22.15 -9.38
C PRO A 12 -0.10 -21.75 -9.56
N GLN A 13 -0.95 -21.95 -8.55
CA GLN A 13 -2.30 -21.40 -8.57
C GLN A 13 -2.32 -19.89 -8.28
N TYR A 14 -1.34 -19.42 -7.48
CA TYR A 14 -1.25 -18.04 -7.03
C TYR A 14 0.19 -17.54 -7.17
N ILE A 15 0.35 -16.35 -7.72
CA ILE A 15 1.64 -15.66 -7.81
C ILE A 15 1.49 -14.32 -7.13
N VAL A 16 2.33 -14.02 -6.13
CA VAL A 16 2.35 -12.70 -5.48
C VAL A 16 3.64 -11.99 -5.85
N VAL A 17 3.50 -10.80 -6.41
CA VAL A 17 4.62 -9.93 -6.78
C VAL A 17 4.62 -8.72 -5.86
N HIS A 18 5.69 -8.55 -5.10
CA HIS A 18 5.96 -7.36 -4.31
C HIS A 18 7.40 -6.91 -4.54
N THR A 19 7.57 -5.82 -5.27
CA THR A 19 8.88 -5.29 -5.67
C THR A 19 8.77 -3.81 -6.04
N GLY A 20 9.89 -3.18 -6.38
CA GLY A 20 9.95 -1.83 -6.95
C GLY A 20 10.19 -0.71 -5.95
N THR A 21 10.06 -0.95 -4.64
CA THR A 21 10.34 0.08 -3.63
C THR A 21 11.84 0.40 -3.54
N ASN A 22 12.74 -0.55 -3.83
CA ASN A 22 14.19 -0.32 -3.82
C ASN A 22 14.69 0.44 -5.05
N ASP A 23 13.95 0.37 -6.16
CA ASP A 23 14.33 1.01 -7.42
C ASP A 23 13.78 2.44 -7.52
N LEU A 24 13.10 2.95 -6.48
CA LEU A 24 12.51 4.28 -6.50
C LEU A 24 13.53 5.40 -6.73
N HIS A 25 14.76 5.24 -6.24
CA HIS A 25 15.85 6.21 -6.41
C HIS A 25 16.51 6.15 -7.79
N THR A 26 16.43 5.00 -8.46
CA THR A 26 17.13 4.74 -9.73
C THR A 26 16.22 4.79 -10.94
N LEU A 27 14.97 4.34 -10.80
CA LEU A 27 14.00 4.19 -11.88
C LEU A 27 12.87 5.21 -11.81
N HIS A 28 12.55 5.80 -10.65
CA HIS A 28 11.44 6.76 -10.49
C HIS A 28 10.17 6.35 -11.28
N ARG A 29 9.81 7.10 -12.34
CA ARG A 29 8.65 6.83 -13.22
C ARG A 29 8.76 5.52 -13.99
N GLU A 30 9.96 5.03 -14.27
CA GLU A 30 10.16 3.74 -14.93
C GLU A 30 9.76 2.55 -14.04
N THR A 31 9.60 2.77 -12.73
CA THR A 31 9.11 1.73 -11.80
C THR A 31 7.72 1.23 -12.21
N SER A 32 6.81 2.12 -12.59
CA SER A 32 5.46 1.75 -13.02
C SER A 32 5.50 0.94 -14.33
N GLU A 33 6.36 1.32 -15.27
CA GLU A 33 6.57 0.60 -16.52
C GLU A 33 7.17 -0.79 -16.28
N ALA A 34 8.18 -0.90 -15.42
CA ALA A 34 8.82 -2.17 -15.09
C ALA A 34 7.82 -3.14 -14.45
N MET A 35 7.03 -2.65 -13.49
CA MET A 35 5.95 -3.44 -12.87
C MET A 35 4.87 -3.82 -13.90
N THR A 36 4.52 -2.92 -14.82
CA THR A 36 3.57 -3.21 -15.90
C THR A 36 4.11 -4.29 -16.85
N LYS A 37 5.38 -4.21 -17.24
CA LYS A 37 6.05 -5.22 -18.07
C LYS A 37 6.07 -6.58 -17.36
N MET A 38 6.29 -6.57 -16.04
CA MET A 38 6.23 -7.77 -15.19
C MET A 38 4.83 -8.37 -15.15
N ALA A 39 3.79 -7.56 -14.91
CA ALA A 39 2.41 -8.01 -14.89
C ALA A 39 1.98 -8.59 -16.25
N LYS A 40 2.29 -7.89 -17.35
CA LYS A 40 2.03 -8.39 -18.72
C LYS A 40 2.69 -9.73 -18.99
N ARG A 41 3.93 -9.91 -18.52
CA ARG A 41 4.63 -11.20 -18.66
C ARG A 41 3.99 -12.28 -17.81
N ALA A 42 3.71 -12.00 -16.54
CA ALA A 42 3.09 -12.97 -15.65
C ALA A 42 1.72 -13.44 -16.17
N SER A 43 0.89 -12.51 -16.67
CA SER A 43 -0.40 -12.84 -17.27
C SER A 43 -0.28 -13.76 -18.48
N ARG A 44 0.74 -13.56 -19.34
CA ARG A 44 0.97 -14.42 -20.52
C ARG A 44 1.55 -15.79 -20.17
N GLU A 45 2.52 -15.83 -19.26
CA GLU A 45 3.23 -17.07 -18.91
C GLU A 45 2.39 -17.97 -17.97
N PHE A 46 1.48 -17.37 -17.23
CA PHE A 46 0.68 -18.05 -16.21
C PHE A 46 -0.81 -17.69 -16.34
N PRO A 47 -1.46 -18.01 -17.47
CA PRO A 47 -2.84 -17.59 -17.74
C PRO A 47 -3.85 -18.18 -16.74
N ASP A 48 -3.57 -19.37 -16.21
CA ASP A 48 -4.43 -20.07 -15.24
C ASP A 48 -4.14 -19.69 -13.78
N SER A 49 -3.05 -18.97 -13.53
CA SER A 49 -2.69 -18.51 -12.19
C SER A 49 -3.36 -17.18 -11.88
N ARG A 50 -3.78 -17.01 -10.63
CA ARG A 50 -4.16 -15.69 -10.11
C ARG A 50 -2.88 -14.93 -9.72
N VAL A 51 -2.57 -13.87 -10.44
CA VAL A 51 -1.36 -13.05 -10.19
C VAL A 51 -1.76 -11.80 -9.42
N VAL A 52 -1.20 -11.62 -8.23
CA VAL A 52 -1.43 -10.45 -7.38
C VAL A 52 -0.21 -9.54 -7.42
N ILE A 53 -0.39 -8.31 -7.89
CA ILE A 53 0.63 -7.26 -7.84
C ILE A 53 0.36 -6.40 -6.60
N SER A 54 1.27 -6.42 -5.65
CA SER A 54 1.27 -5.48 -4.53
C SER A 54 1.66 -4.10 -5.04
N THR A 55 0.85 -3.08 -4.74
CA THR A 55 1.29 -1.70 -4.94
C THR A 55 2.43 -1.34 -4.00
N LEU A 56 3.17 -0.27 -4.35
CA LEU A 56 4.27 0.22 -3.54
C LEU A 56 3.77 0.68 -2.17
N LEU A 57 4.56 0.38 -1.14
CA LEU A 57 4.31 0.80 0.23
C LEU A 57 4.89 2.20 0.48
N PRO A 58 4.36 2.94 1.47
CA PRO A 58 4.97 4.19 1.90
C PRO A 58 6.42 4.01 2.36
N ARG A 59 7.25 5.02 2.13
CA ARG A 59 8.60 5.17 2.68
C ARG A 59 8.78 6.59 3.19
N THR A 60 9.64 6.80 4.18
CA THR A 60 9.94 8.15 4.70
C THR A 60 10.98 8.89 3.87
N ASP A 61 11.82 8.16 3.12
CA ASP A 61 12.84 8.73 2.23
C ASP A 61 12.31 9.11 0.84
N THR A 62 11.02 8.83 0.57
CA THR A 62 10.37 9.12 -0.69
C THR A 62 9.09 9.94 -0.43
N PRO A 63 8.89 11.08 -1.11
CA PRO A 63 7.67 11.87 -0.93
C PRO A 63 6.41 11.06 -1.23
N PRO A 64 5.35 11.13 -0.39
CA PRO A 64 4.14 10.31 -0.58
C PRO A 64 3.46 10.47 -1.93
N HIS A 65 3.50 11.68 -2.52
CA HIS A 65 2.89 11.96 -3.83
C HIS A 65 3.56 11.15 -4.96
N VAL A 66 4.87 10.92 -4.89
CA VAL A 66 5.61 10.13 -5.90
C VAL A 66 5.14 8.68 -5.88
N ILE A 67 5.07 8.08 -4.68
CA ILE A 67 4.57 6.70 -4.50
C ILE A 67 3.11 6.60 -4.96
N HIS A 68 2.29 7.60 -4.66
CA HIS A 68 0.89 7.66 -5.05
C HIS A 68 0.72 7.71 -6.58
N GLU A 69 1.46 8.58 -7.27
CA GLU A 69 1.44 8.69 -8.73
C GLU A 69 1.84 7.37 -9.41
N ILE A 70 2.92 6.73 -8.93
CA ILE A 70 3.36 5.43 -9.45
C ILE A 70 2.28 4.37 -9.23
N ASN A 71 1.66 4.32 -8.05
CA ASN A 71 0.59 3.37 -7.75
C ASN A 71 -0.65 3.60 -8.62
N ILE A 72 -1.02 4.85 -8.92
CA ILE A 72 -2.10 5.17 -9.87
C ILE A 72 -1.74 4.64 -11.26
N GLU A 73 -0.51 4.83 -11.71
CA GLU A 73 -0.07 4.39 -13.03
C GLU A 73 -0.03 2.87 -13.17
N ILE A 74 0.48 2.15 -12.16
CA ILE A 74 0.40 0.69 -12.08
C ILE A 74 -1.06 0.25 -12.16
N SER A 75 -1.94 0.93 -11.43
CA SER A 75 -3.37 0.59 -11.39
C SER A 75 -4.02 0.71 -12.75
N ARG A 76 -3.80 1.84 -13.41
CA ARG A 76 -4.32 2.11 -14.75
C ARG A 76 -3.78 1.10 -15.77
N SER A 77 -2.49 0.82 -15.74
CA SER A 77 -1.80 -0.04 -16.72
C SER A 77 -2.14 -1.52 -16.57
N CYS A 78 -2.47 -1.96 -15.35
CA CYS A 78 -2.83 -3.36 -15.07
C CYS A 78 -4.33 -3.63 -15.15
N ALA A 79 -5.21 -2.61 -15.16
CA ALA A 79 -6.66 -2.78 -15.08
C ALA A 79 -7.27 -3.64 -16.21
N ALA A 80 -6.66 -3.63 -17.40
CA ALA A 80 -7.13 -4.39 -18.55
C ALA A 80 -6.46 -5.76 -18.71
N LEU A 81 -5.50 -6.11 -17.84
CA LEU A 81 -4.81 -7.39 -17.94
C LEU A 81 -5.68 -8.49 -17.32
N PRO A 82 -5.92 -9.61 -18.02
CA PRO A 82 -6.61 -10.75 -17.43
C PRO A 82 -5.77 -11.30 -16.26
N ASN A 83 -6.41 -12.04 -15.35
CA ASN A 83 -5.79 -12.77 -14.24
C ASN A 83 -4.82 -11.98 -13.32
N ILE A 84 -4.70 -10.67 -13.52
CA ILE A 84 -3.94 -9.73 -12.69
C ILE A 84 -4.90 -9.08 -11.69
N HIS A 85 -4.50 -9.07 -10.43
CA HIS A 85 -5.21 -8.43 -9.33
C HIS A 85 -4.26 -7.51 -8.59
N LEU A 86 -4.78 -6.37 -8.12
CA LEU A 86 -3.97 -5.40 -7.39
C LEU A 86 -4.27 -5.46 -5.90
N ALA A 87 -3.21 -5.56 -5.10
CA ALA A 87 -3.29 -5.40 -3.66
C ALA A 87 -2.89 -3.99 -3.27
N HIS A 88 -3.91 -3.15 -3.01
CA HIS A 88 -3.74 -1.79 -2.52
C HIS A 88 -3.64 -1.77 -0.99
N HIS A 89 -2.61 -1.10 -0.47
CA HIS A 89 -2.31 -1.06 0.97
C HIS A 89 -2.74 0.25 1.61
N THR A 90 -4.03 0.59 1.51
CA THR A 90 -4.58 1.88 2.02
C THR A 90 -4.45 2.05 3.53
N ASN A 91 -4.30 0.95 4.27
CA ASN A 91 -4.23 0.93 5.73
C ASN A 91 -2.79 0.79 6.26
N ILE A 92 -1.79 0.95 5.40
CA ILE A 92 -0.38 0.97 5.79
C ILE A 92 0.11 2.41 5.67
N GLY A 93 0.54 2.99 6.78
CA GLY A 93 1.06 4.35 6.87
C GLY A 93 2.50 4.41 7.37
N SER A 94 3.03 5.62 7.57
CA SER A 94 4.38 5.84 8.10
C SER A 94 4.58 5.28 9.52
N TRP A 95 3.52 5.21 10.33
CA TRP A 95 3.52 4.59 11.66
C TRP A 95 3.65 3.06 11.63
N ASP A 96 3.44 2.43 10.48
CA ASP A 96 3.61 0.99 10.29
C ASP A 96 5.05 0.63 9.89
N LEU A 97 5.95 1.62 9.80
CA LEU A 97 7.36 1.46 9.46
C LEU A 97 8.22 1.41 10.74
N HIS A 98 9.26 0.58 10.74
CA HIS A 98 10.20 0.45 11.85
C HIS A 98 11.27 1.54 11.81
N ASP A 99 11.86 1.77 10.65
CA ASP A 99 12.95 2.73 10.38
C ASP A 99 12.62 3.66 9.21
N GLY A 100 11.33 3.77 8.90
CA GLY A 100 10.85 4.54 7.75
C GLY A 100 11.00 3.84 6.40
N LEU A 101 11.52 2.60 6.37
CA LEU A 101 11.68 1.79 5.16
C LEU A 101 11.00 0.43 5.29
N TYR A 102 11.29 -0.31 6.36
CA TYR A 102 10.75 -1.65 6.57
C TYR A 102 9.50 -1.63 7.43
N LEU A 103 8.56 -2.53 7.14
CA LEU A 103 7.36 -2.71 7.98
C LEU A 103 7.74 -3.19 9.38
N ASN A 104 7.11 -2.61 10.39
CA ASN A 104 7.13 -3.15 11.75
C ASN A 104 6.19 -4.36 11.87
N LYS A 105 6.16 -5.00 13.05
CA LYS A 105 5.37 -6.22 13.28
C LYS A 105 3.86 -6.03 13.03
N ALA A 106 3.31 -4.85 13.32
CA ALA A 106 1.91 -4.56 13.04
C ALA A 106 1.69 -4.35 11.53
N GLY A 107 2.57 -3.57 10.89
CA GLY A 107 2.57 -3.35 9.44
C GLY A 107 2.63 -4.65 8.64
N VAL A 108 3.50 -5.59 9.02
CA VAL A 108 3.59 -6.92 8.36
C VAL A 108 2.27 -7.69 8.44
N LYS A 109 1.56 -7.63 9.58
CA LYS A 109 0.26 -8.29 9.72
C LYS A 109 -0.79 -7.69 8.79
N THR A 110 -0.86 -6.36 8.73
CA THR A 110 -1.77 -5.64 7.85
C THR A 110 -1.46 -5.94 6.39
N PHE A 111 -0.18 -5.89 6.00
CA PHE A 111 0.30 -6.21 4.67
C PHE A 111 -0.08 -7.64 4.23
N ALA A 112 0.24 -8.62 5.07
CA ALA A 112 -0.04 -10.02 4.79
C ALA A 112 -1.55 -10.29 4.69
N LYS A 113 -2.36 -9.63 5.53
CA LYS A 113 -3.82 -9.72 5.47
C LYS A 113 -4.33 -9.21 4.12
N THR A 114 -3.90 -8.03 3.67
CA THR A 114 -4.30 -7.49 2.36
C THR A 114 -3.94 -8.44 1.22
N LEU A 115 -2.72 -8.96 1.20
CA LEU A 115 -2.30 -9.93 0.18
C LEU A 115 -3.17 -11.18 0.20
N LYS A 116 -3.42 -11.76 1.37
CA LYS A 116 -4.25 -12.94 1.53
C LYS A 116 -5.69 -12.69 1.05
N ASP A 117 -6.27 -11.55 1.43
CA ASP A 117 -7.64 -11.21 1.08
C ASP A 117 -7.81 -11.06 -0.43
N VAL A 118 -6.87 -10.39 -1.11
CA VAL A 118 -6.89 -10.24 -2.57
C VAL A 118 -6.58 -11.56 -3.29
N THR A 119 -5.66 -12.36 -2.77
CA THR A 119 -5.30 -13.66 -3.35
C THR A 119 -6.45 -14.66 -3.27
N LEU A 120 -7.18 -14.68 -2.17
CA LEU A 120 -8.30 -15.62 -1.94
C LEU A 120 -9.67 -15.03 -2.30
N ASP A 121 -9.70 -13.87 -2.96
CA ASP A 121 -10.90 -13.13 -3.35
C ASP A 121 -11.88 -12.83 -2.18
N ARG A 122 -11.34 -12.71 -0.97
CA ARG A 122 -12.10 -12.41 0.27
C ARG A 122 -12.38 -10.92 0.43
N ASN A 123 -12.44 -10.18 -0.66
CA ASN A 123 -12.63 -8.75 -0.62
C ASN A 123 -14.03 -8.45 -0.03
N PRO A 124 -14.15 -7.69 1.08
CA PRO A 124 -15.45 -7.34 1.65
C PRO A 124 -16.34 -6.55 0.67
N ASN A 125 -15.75 -5.90 -0.34
CA ASN A 125 -16.49 -5.22 -1.40
C ASN A 125 -17.02 -6.16 -2.50
N SER A 126 -16.53 -7.40 -2.60
CA SER A 126 -17.00 -8.38 -3.59
C SER A 126 -18.40 -8.92 -3.27
N LEU A 127 -18.78 -8.94 -1.98
CA LEU A 127 -20.12 -9.33 -1.53
C LEU A 127 -21.21 -8.29 -1.86
N ALA A 128 -20.84 -7.10 -2.33
CA ALA A 128 -21.80 -6.06 -2.74
C ALA A 128 -22.24 -6.20 -4.22
N HIS A 129 -21.54 -6.98 -5.04
CA HIS A 129 -21.83 -7.08 -6.48
C HIS A 129 -22.61 -8.33 -6.90
N THR A 130 -22.91 -9.25 -5.96
CA THR A 130 -23.81 -10.40 -6.22
C THR A 130 -25.23 -10.20 -5.67
N ALA A 131 -25.50 -9.12 -4.94
CA ALA A 131 -26.87 -8.72 -4.67
C ALA A 131 -27.42 -8.03 -5.93
N ALA A 132 -28.17 -8.79 -6.73
CA ALA A 132 -29.00 -8.23 -7.78
C ALA A 132 -29.74 -6.99 -7.25
N PRO A 133 -29.70 -5.83 -7.94
CA PRO A 133 -30.46 -4.68 -7.50
C PRO A 133 -31.94 -5.09 -7.44
N PRO A 134 -32.69 -4.72 -6.39
CA PRO A 134 -34.13 -4.89 -6.42
C PRO A 134 -34.67 -4.09 -7.61
N ARG A 135 -35.06 -4.82 -8.66
CA ARG A 135 -35.96 -4.35 -9.71
C ARG A 135 -37.23 -3.88 -8.99
N ASN A 136 -37.31 -2.58 -8.70
CA ASN A 136 -38.50 -1.76 -8.53
C ASN A 136 -38.18 -0.53 -7.66
N TYR A 137 -37.43 0.43 -8.20
CA TYR A 137 -37.58 1.83 -7.77
C TYR A 137 -37.94 2.65 -8.99
N ARG A 138 -39.25 2.82 -9.18
CA ARG A 138 -39.84 3.77 -10.13
C ARG A 138 -39.88 5.13 -9.41
N PRO A 139 -39.17 6.17 -9.87
CA PRO A 139 -39.23 7.46 -9.21
C PRO A 139 -40.64 8.05 -9.34
N PRO A 140 -41.21 8.70 -8.30
CA PRO A 140 -42.48 9.39 -8.41
C PRO A 140 -42.35 10.57 -9.37
N ARG A 141 -43.17 10.52 -10.42
CA ARG A 141 -43.47 11.61 -11.34
C ARG A 141 -44.25 12.66 -10.54
N TYR A 142 -43.60 13.71 -10.05
CA TYR A 142 -44.34 14.87 -9.55
C TYR A 142 -44.80 15.72 -10.73
N GLN A 143 -46.11 15.72 -10.92
CA GLN A 143 -46.81 16.58 -11.85
C GLN A 143 -46.71 18.04 -11.41
N GLN A 144 -46.42 18.85 -12.42
CA GLN A 144 -46.74 20.25 -12.57
C GLN A 144 -48.10 20.60 -11.95
N GLU A 145 -48.13 21.53 -11.00
CA GLU A 145 -49.31 22.37 -10.82
C GLU A 145 -48.91 23.82 -10.59
N ARG A 146 -49.35 24.66 -11.54
CA ARG A 146 -49.29 26.11 -11.53
C ARG A 146 -50.08 26.65 -10.33
N GLN A 147 -49.55 27.68 -9.68
CA GLN A 147 -50.37 28.84 -9.30
C GLN A 147 -49.54 30.12 -9.17
N ARG A 148 -50.25 31.23 -9.38
CA ARG A 148 -49.85 32.54 -9.91
C ARG A 148 -49.52 33.53 -8.79
N ASN A 149 -48.66 34.50 -9.14
CA ASN A 149 -48.67 35.92 -8.73
C ASN A 149 -48.33 36.20 -7.23
N THR A 150 -47.62 37.26 -6.82
CA THR A 150 -47.44 38.63 -7.30
C THR A 150 -46.12 39.24 -6.76
N ALA A 151 -45.46 40.03 -7.61
CA ALA A 151 -44.88 41.35 -7.33
C ALA A 151 -43.85 41.54 -6.19
N SER A 152 -42.66 42.03 -6.59
CA SER A 152 -42.13 43.38 -6.24
C SER A 152 -40.67 43.42 -5.73
N HIS A 153 -39.86 44.10 -6.53
CA HIS A 153 -38.76 45.01 -6.13
C HIS A 153 -37.44 44.45 -5.55
N LEU A 154 -36.42 44.43 -6.42
CA LEU A 154 -35.08 44.98 -6.13
C LEU A 154 -35.12 46.52 -6.41
N PRO A 155 -34.09 47.37 -6.10
CA PRO A 155 -32.70 47.07 -5.69
C PRO A 155 -32.11 48.00 -4.59
N ALA A 156 -30.83 47.77 -4.22
CA ALA A 156 -29.75 48.78 -4.06
C ALA A 156 -28.83 48.55 -2.84
N ALA A 157 -27.54 48.29 -3.12
CA ALA A 157 -26.39 48.67 -2.28
C ALA A 157 -26.15 50.20 -2.43
N PRO A 158 -25.30 50.95 -1.66
CA PRO A 158 -24.01 50.52 -1.10
C PRO A 158 -23.42 51.24 0.17
N ARG A 159 -22.29 50.67 0.66
CA ARG A 159 -21.08 51.29 1.25
C ARG A 159 -20.93 51.62 2.77
N PRO A 160 -19.65 51.62 3.28
CA PRO A 160 -19.20 51.52 4.69
C PRO A 160 -18.77 52.94 5.22
N PRO A 161 -17.96 53.23 6.29
CA PRO A 161 -16.73 52.56 6.82
C PRO A 161 -16.57 52.54 8.37
N ALA A 162 -15.52 51.88 8.90
CA ALA A 162 -14.60 52.45 9.90
C ALA A 162 -13.55 51.41 10.37
N ALA A 163 -12.29 51.85 10.35
CA ALA A 163 -11.12 51.21 10.94
C ALA A 163 -11.01 51.55 12.45
N LEU A 164 -9.93 51.05 13.09
CA LEU A 164 -9.45 51.17 14.49
C LEU A 164 -9.64 49.84 15.25
N HIS A 165 -8.67 49.16 15.86
CA HIS A 165 -7.39 49.54 16.49
C HIS A 165 -6.49 48.27 16.61
N PRO A 166 -5.15 48.36 16.59
CA PRO A 166 -4.25 47.28 16.97
C PRO A 166 -3.74 47.49 18.40
N ASP A 167 -3.84 46.51 19.30
CA ASP A 167 -3.00 46.49 20.51
C ASP A 167 -3.01 45.12 21.21
N SER A 168 -1.84 44.74 21.70
CA SER A 168 -1.55 43.72 22.72
C SER A 168 -1.35 42.26 22.26
N ILE A 169 -0.12 41.94 21.86
CA ILE A 169 0.44 40.57 21.95
C ILE A 169 1.24 40.47 23.25
N PRO A 170 0.86 39.62 24.22
CA PRO A 170 1.75 39.19 25.29
C PRO A 170 2.57 37.97 24.85
N TYR A 171 3.90 38.09 24.94
CA TYR A 171 4.86 36.99 24.75
C TYR A 171 4.64 35.85 25.77
N PRO A 172 4.81 34.57 25.38
CA PRO A 172 4.93 33.47 26.33
C PRO A 172 6.37 33.36 26.88
N PRO A 173 6.55 32.96 28.17
CA PRO A 173 7.86 32.69 28.73
C PRO A 173 8.44 31.35 28.24
N ALA A 174 9.78 31.30 28.21
CA ALA A 174 10.62 30.20 27.73
C ALA A 174 10.44 28.86 28.51
N PRO A 175 10.74 27.71 27.88
CA PRO A 175 10.63 26.40 28.51
C PRO A 175 11.86 26.06 29.38
N PRO A 176 11.70 25.37 30.53
CA PRO A 176 12.82 24.82 31.27
C PRO A 176 13.34 23.52 30.64
N SER A 177 14.67 23.48 30.51
CA SER A 177 15.51 22.37 30.11
C SER A 177 15.49 21.19 31.09
N HIS A 178 15.82 20.01 30.56
CA HIS A 178 16.26 18.77 31.25
C HIS A 178 15.21 17.83 31.86
N ARG A 179 14.94 16.74 31.13
CA ARG A 179 14.96 15.40 31.73
C ARG A 179 15.73 14.40 30.85
N ARG A 180 16.64 13.70 31.51
CA ARG A 180 17.51 12.61 31.04
C ARG A 180 16.73 11.43 30.42
N PRO A 181 17.32 10.69 29.48
CA PRO A 181 16.81 9.39 29.05
C PRO A 181 17.13 8.29 30.09
N PRO A 182 16.20 7.37 30.40
CA PRO A 182 16.53 6.18 31.16
C PRO A 182 17.04 5.05 30.24
N HIS A 183 18.20 4.52 30.61
CA HIS A 183 18.69 3.15 30.44
C HIS A 183 18.26 2.37 29.17
N HIS A 184 19.19 2.30 28.22
CA HIS A 184 19.27 1.25 27.21
C HIS A 184 19.24 -0.13 27.88
N HIS A 185 18.10 -0.82 27.83
CA HIS A 185 18.14 -2.27 27.80
C HIS A 185 18.61 -2.65 26.39
N GLN A 186 19.75 -3.34 26.31
CA GLN A 186 20.22 -4.00 25.08
C GLN A 186 19.16 -5.01 24.65
N ARG A 187 18.19 -4.53 23.88
CA ARG A 187 17.21 -5.38 23.22
C ARG A 187 17.89 -5.85 21.94
N MET A 188 18.37 -7.08 21.96
CA MET A 188 19.01 -7.70 20.80
C MET A 188 18.09 -7.55 19.58
N THR A 189 18.63 -6.96 18.53
CA THR A 189 17.94 -6.86 17.24
C THR A 189 17.90 -8.25 16.60
N TYR A 190 16.88 -8.50 15.78
CA TYR A 190 16.76 -9.77 15.05
C TYR A 190 18.01 -10.07 14.19
N ALA A 191 18.68 -9.02 13.70
CA ALA A 191 19.96 -9.11 13.00
C ALA A 191 21.10 -9.65 13.90
N SER A 192 21.17 -9.26 15.18
CA SER A 192 22.19 -9.77 16.12
C SER A 192 22.01 -11.24 16.46
N VAL A 193 20.78 -11.76 16.45
CA VAL A 193 20.49 -13.18 16.69
C VAL A 193 20.93 -14.06 15.51
N MET A 194 20.89 -13.52 14.29
CA MET A 194 21.30 -14.24 13.07
C MET A 194 22.83 -14.34 12.90
N ASN A 195 23.62 -13.58 13.67
CA ASN A 195 25.08 -13.55 13.56
C ASN A 195 25.83 -14.43 14.56
N ASN A 196 25.14 -15.23 15.39
CA ASN A 196 25.79 -16.04 16.44
C ASN A 196 25.69 -17.56 16.11
N PRO A 197 26.76 -18.22 15.63
CA PRO A 197 26.72 -19.62 15.24
C PRO A 197 27.23 -20.51 16.37
N THR A 198 26.49 -20.63 17.48
CA THR A 198 26.77 -21.69 18.47
C THR A 198 25.52 -22.07 19.25
N HIS A 199 24.76 -23.04 18.73
CA HIS A 199 24.37 -24.25 19.48
C HIS A 199 23.50 -25.15 18.58
N LEU A 200 23.97 -26.37 18.37
CA LEU A 200 23.32 -27.43 17.61
C LEU A 200 22.33 -28.22 18.50
N LEU A 201 21.10 -28.37 17.99
CA LEU A 201 20.17 -29.54 17.96
C LEU A 201 19.85 -30.35 19.26
N PRO A 202 18.65 -30.99 19.37
CA PRO A 202 18.20 -32.03 18.43
C PRO A 202 16.74 -31.98 17.93
N THR A 203 16.62 -32.32 16.62
CA THR A 203 15.57 -33.08 15.91
C THR A 203 14.09 -32.80 16.18
N ALA A 204 13.49 -32.02 15.27
CA ALA A 204 12.06 -32.02 14.96
C ALA A 204 11.91 -31.87 13.42
N PRO A 205 10.84 -32.40 12.79
CA PRO A 205 10.75 -32.54 11.34
C PRO A 205 10.80 -31.17 10.67
N MET A 206 11.55 -31.09 9.57
CA MET A 206 11.81 -29.91 8.73
C MET A 206 10.67 -28.89 8.79
N SER A 207 10.75 -27.95 9.74
CA SER A 207 9.82 -26.84 9.83
C SER A 207 9.94 -26.03 8.55
N GLU A 208 8.83 -25.52 8.04
CA GLU A 208 8.69 -24.59 6.90
C GLU A 208 9.79 -23.50 6.86
N LEU A 209 10.30 -23.11 8.04
CA LEU A 209 11.43 -22.20 8.23
C LEU A 209 12.77 -22.71 7.67
N GLY A 210 13.01 -24.01 7.69
CA GLY A 210 14.19 -24.65 7.08
C GLY A 210 14.16 -24.59 5.56
N ALA A 211 12.98 -24.80 4.96
CA ALA A 211 12.80 -24.64 3.52
C ALA A 211 12.97 -23.17 3.10
N ILE A 212 12.45 -22.22 3.88
CA ILE A 212 12.64 -20.78 3.65
C ILE A 212 14.13 -20.41 3.76
N LYS A 213 14.86 -20.98 4.74
CA LYS A 213 16.30 -20.74 4.92
C LYS A 213 17.13 -21.27 3.74
N GLU A 214 16.81 -22.46 3.23
CA GLU A 214 17.48 -23.03 2.05
C GLU A 214 17.23 -22.23 0.77
N ILE A 215 15.99 -21.75 0.57
CA ILE A 215 15.65 -20.90 -0.59
C ILE A 215 16.43 -19.58 -0.50
N LEU A 216 16.45 -18.94 0.66
CA LEU A 216 17.21 -17.69 0.86
C LEU A 216 18.71 -17.89 0.68
N GLN A 217 19.29 -18.98 1.21
CA GLN A 217 20.72 -19.29 1.01
C GLN A 217 21.06 -19.56 -0.45
N THR A 218 20.18 -20.23 -1.19
CA THR A 218 20.36 -20.51 -2.62
C THR A 218 20.32 -19.22 -3.44
N LEU A 219 19.39 -18.32 -3.12
CA LEU A 219 19.29 -17.00 -3.76
C LEU A 219 20.52 -16.13 -3.47
N CYS A 220 21.00 -16.10 -2.22
CA CYS A 220 22.20 -15.35 -1.84
C CYS A 220 23.46 -15.87 -2.55
N ARG A 221 23.65 -17.19 -2.70
CA ARG A 221 24.81 -17.74 -3.42
C ARG A 221 24.80 -17.37 -4.91
N ARG A 222 23.63 -17.35 -5.55
CA ARG A 222 23.53 -17.04 -6.99
C ARG A 222 23.69 -15.56 -7.30
N LEU A 223 23.32 -14.68 -6.36
CA LEU A 223 23.46 -13.22 -6.53
C LEU A 223 24.86 -12.69 -6.22
N LEU A 224 25.71 -13.46 -5.54
CA LEU A 224 27.08 -13.06 -5.17
C LEU A 224 28.16 -13.67 -6.08
N GLN A 225 27.77 -14.36 -7.16
CA GLN A 225 28.67 -14.97 -8.15
C GLN A 225 28.64 -14.25 -9.51
N THR A 226 28.14 -13.02 -9.55
CA THR A 226 28.24 -12.09 -10.70
C THR A 226 28.97 -10.83 -10.27
#